data_AF-A0A074WD36-F1
#
_entry.id   AF-A0A074WD36-F1
#
_cell.length_a   1.000
_cell.length_b   1.000
_cell.length_c   1.000
_cell.angle_alpha   90.00
_cell.angle_beta   90.00
_cell.angle_gamma   90.00
#
_symmetry.space_group_name_H-M   'P 1'
#
loop_
_entity.id
_entity.type
_entity.pdbx_description
1 polymer ?
#
loop_
_entity_poly.entity_id
_entity_poly.type
_entity_poly.pdbx_seq_one_letter_code
_entity_poly.pdbx_strand_id
1 'polypeptide(L)'
;MRLSPIDLILGSLSISNALLTIKNNDCKTFVSNLSLPENTTITNATHHAPHTVNVTSGTQNIYNKHAFCEVDGTISYGKNSSLHFSIYLPDALSYNGRFMAVGNGGMAGTLDTVALMQQLNSGFASAAGDAGHLASLNNAGSGAPDTYLPYLHNADEVQAWIHDAIALFMPSAKDIIKAYYNKPATYSYYSGCSTGGAQGFALAQYHPDLFDGIIAGCPGNWYSHLALSFLWNAQHATPNTSSYLSQAVLNFTANAVMETCDANDGVKDGVIGNPLACNFSIDSLACNKNAAASSSNGSISCLTPAQITAAKAIYSGPKTPDTWKQLYPGFAHGSEIQWILQEGVLADAFSIPILQNLVYNNLSYNTSSFTFTSSEISTLDANAGAKIDAISTNLTAFRDRGGKLLVYQGWADPFNAQTWPLQHYEDVTSFFDGSDISDFYNVFMIPGGGHCGAASFYPQVPATYHTVPALMQWVERGEKPEEVLTTDPSDGQVRSRKLCAWPMMAMYVQGDVDDWTSYVCE
;
A
#
# COMPACT_ATOMS: atom_id res chain seq x y z
N MET A 1 -13.94 36.11 82.39
CA MET A 1 -13.07 35.61 81.30
C MET A 1 -13.82 35.86 80.00
N ARG A 2 -13.62 37.04 79.41
CA ARG A 2 -12.79 37.35 78.22
C ARG A 2 -13.48 37.00 76.90
N LEU A 3 -13.78 38.08 76.18
CA LEU A 3 -14.33 38.24 74.83
C LEU A 3 -13.34 37.78 73.74
N SER A 4 -13.83 37.36 72.56
CA SER A 4 -13.49 37.94 71.23
C SER A 4 -14.11 37.15 70.05
N PRO A 5 -14.60 37.83 68.99
CA PRO A 5 -15.04 37.29 67.70
C PRO A 5 -13.92 37.39 66.63
N ILE A 6 -13.94 36.57 65.55
CA ILE A 6 -13.21 36.85 64.29
C ILE A 6 -13.96 36.27 63.07
N ASP A 7 -14.24 37.17 62.13
CA ASP A 7 -14.65 37.03 60.73
C ASP A 7 -13.49 36.62 59.79
N LEU A 8 -13.86 36.27 58.53
CA LEU A 8 -13.02 36.14 57.32
C LEU A 8 -12.08 34.90 57.30
N ILE A 9 -11.97 34.11 56.23
CA ILE A 9 -11.70 34.51 54.84
C ILE A 9 -12.42 33.55 53.88
N LEU A 10 -13.28 34.12 53.03
CA LEU A 10 -13.59 33.58 51.70
C LEU A 10 -12.28 33.50 50.92
N GLY A 11 -11.62 32.35 51.00
CA GLY A 11 -10.46 32.04 50.18
C GLY A 11 -10.95 31.69 48.79
N SER A 12 -11.09 32.69 47.95
CA SER A 12 -11.03 32.53 46.50
C SER A 12 -9.68 31.91 46.13
N LEU A 13 -9.56 30.60 46.29
CA LEU A 13 -8.63 29.83 45.49
C LEU A 13 -9.26 29.75 44.11
N SER A 14 -9.07 30.82 43.34
CA SER A 14 -8.84 30.67 41.91
C SER A 14 -7.59 29.81 41.79
N ILE A 15 -7.74 28.50 41.95
CA ILE A 15 -6.93 27.58 41.18
C ILE A 15 -7.37 27.89 39.76
N SER A 16 -6.62 28.79 39.12
CA SER A 16 -6.60 28.84 37.67
C SER A 16 -6.29 27.41 37.24
N ASN A 17 -7.33 26.66 36.88
CA ASN A 17 -7.25 25.58 35.92
C ASN A 17 -6.82 26.19 34.58
N ALA A 18 -5.60 26.73 34.55
CA ALA A 18 -4.90 27.13 33.33
C ALA A 18 -4.44 25.91 32.53
N LEU A 19 -4.64 24.71 33.08
CA LEU A 19 -4.64 23.44 32.37
C LEU A 19 -6.05 23.20 31.81
N LEU A 20 -6.35 23.68 30.59
CA LEU A 20 -7.36 23.16 29.63
C LEU A 20 -7.93 24.18 28.62
N THR A 21 -7.32 25.35 28.40
CA THR A 21 -7.73 26.22 27.29
C THR A 21 -6.54 26.86 26.60
N ILE A 22 -5.70 26.07 25.93
CA ILE A 22 -5.28 26.52 24.61
C ILE A 22 -6.59 26.48 23.81
N LYS A 23 -7.13 27.63 23.43
CA LYS A 23 -8.20 27.67 22.44
C LYS A 23 -7.59 27.13 21.14
N ASN A 24 -7.64 25.81 20.95
CA ASN A 24 -7.26 25.12 19.71
C ASN A 24 -8.01 25.65 18.47
N ASN A 25 -9.03 26.48 18.69
CA ASN A 25 -9.85 27.11 17.65
C ASN A 25 -9.11 28.16 16.80
N ASP A 26 -7.86 28.55 17.12
CA ASP A 26 -7.10 29.49 16.30
C ASP A 26 -5.84 28.86 15.69
N CYS A 27 -6.08 27.87 14.83
CA CYS A 27 -5.08 27.19 13.99
C CYS A 27 -4.21 28.19 13.19
N LYS A 28 -4.76 29.35 12.78
CA LYS A 28 -4.03 30.40 12.06
C LYS A 28 -3.02 31.11 12.95
N THR A 29 -3.42 31.54 14.15
CA THR A 29 -2.51 32.18 15.11
C THR A 29 -1.44 31.20 15.61
N PHE A 30 -1.75 29.90 15.70
CA PHE A 30 -0.77 28.87 16.02
C PHE A 30 0.36 28.85 14.99
N VAL A 31 0.07 28.70 13.69
CA VAL A 31 1.12 28.57 12.68
C VAL A 31 1.91 29.86 12.48
N SER A 32 1.33 31.04 12.75
CA SER A 32 2.05 32.33 12.61
C SER A 32 3.21 32.51 13.59
N ASN A 33 3.23 31.73 14.68
CA ASN A 33 4.28 31.80 15.72
C ASN A 33 5.24 30.61 15.67
N LEU A 34 5.12 29.75 14.64
CA LEU A 34 5.89 28.51 14.56
C LEU A 34 7.26 28.77 13.90
N SER A 35 8.32 28.28 14.53
CA SER A 35 9.64 28.21 13.93
C SER A 35 9.79 26.84 13.26
N LEU A 36 9.99 26.82 11.95
CA LEU A 36 10.16 25.60 11.15
C LEU A 36 11.53 25.61 10.45
N PRO A 37 11.97 24.45 9.92
CA PRO A 37 13.14 24.40 9.03
C PRO A 37 13.04 25.43 7.89
N GLU A 38 14.18 26.03 7.52
CA GLU A 38 14.23 27.14 6.54
C GLU A 38 13.61 26.80 5.17
N ASN A 39 13.58 25.53 4.81
CA ASN A 39 13.00 25.05 3.55
C ASN A 39 11.49 24.79 3.62
N THR A 40 10.83 25.07 4.76
CA THR A 40 9.39 24.86 4.96
C THR A 40 8.62 26.16 4.90
N THR A 41 7.53 26.17 4.14
CA THR A 41 6.58 27.30 4.11
C THR A 41 5.17 26.81 4.42
N ILE A 42 4.52 27.37 5.44
CA ILE A 42 3.09 27.12 5.69
C ILE A 42 2.27 27.97 4.73
N THR A 43 1.40 27.33 3.96
CA THR A 43 0.56 27.99 2.96
C THR A 43 -0.84 28.28 3.49
N ASN A 44 -1.37 27.40 4.34
CA ASN A 44 -2.70 27.55 4.93
C ASN A 44 -2.79 26.86 6.29
N ALA A 45 -3.69 27.37 7.13
CA ALA A 45 -4.06 26.74 8.38
C ALA A 45 -5.53 27.01 8.69
N THR A 46 -6.32 25.96 8.91
CA THR A 46 -7.76 26.04 9.13
C THR A 46 -8.20 25.10 10.24
N HIS A 47 -9.00 25.62 11.18
CA HIS A 47 -9.66 24.78 12.17
C HIS A 47 -11.02 24.32 11.66
N HIS A 48 -11.28 23.03 11.77
CA HIS A 48 -12.53 22.39 11.37
C HIS A 48 -13.26 21.82 12.57
N ALA A 49 -14.56 22.08 12.67
CA ALA A 49 -15.40 21.47 13.71
C ALA A 49 -15.74 20.01 13.33
N PRO A 50 -16.23 19.17 14.26
CA PRO A 50 -16.63 17.81 13.91
C PRO A 50 -17.71 17.81 12.82
N HIS A 51 -17.61 16.87 11.88
CA HIS A 51 -18.52 16.65 10.76
C HIS A 51 -18.64 17.81 9.77
N THR A 52 -17.64 18.70 9.66
CA THR A 52 -17.65 19.80 8.67
C THR A 52 -16.84 19.53 7.41
N VAL A 53 -15.88 18.62 7.46
CA VAL A 53 -15.07 18.20 6.31
C VAL A 53 -15.52 16.82 5.87
N ASN A 54 -15.80 16.68 4.57
CA ASN A 54 -16.09 15.41 3.93
C ASN A 54 -15.00 15.13 2.89
N VAL A 55 -14.36 13.97 2.99
CA VAL A 55 -13.46 13.45 1.96
C VAL A 55 -14.12 12.26 1.28
N THR A 56 -13.93 12.17 -0.03
CA THR A 56 -14.56 11.15 -0.86
C THR A 56 -13.53 10.31 -1.61
N SER A 57 -13.77 9.00 -1.67
CA SER A 57 -13.09 8.10 -2.59
C SER A 57 -14.12 7.14 -3.18
N GLY A 58 -14.35 7.24 -4.50
CA GLY A 58 -15.43 6.53 -5.17
C GLY A 58 -16.79 6.85 -4.53
N THR A 59 -17.42 5.84 -3.93
CA THR A 59 -18.73 5.94 -3.25
C THR A 59 -18.61 6.18 -1.74
N GLN A 60 -17.41 6.07 -1.15
CA GLN A 60 -17.21 6.25 0.28
C GLN A 60 -17.15 7.74 0.62
N ASN A 61 -17.90 8.12 1.67
CA ASN A 61 -17.87 9.45 2.27
C ASN A 61 -17.36 9.32 3.70
N ILE A 62 -16.27 10.01 4.03
CA ILE A 62 -15.70 10.00 5.38
C ILE A 62 -15.73 11.42 5.91
N TYR A 63 -16.50 11.61 6.97
CA TYR A 63 -16.53 12.86 7.72
C TYR A 63 -15.51 12.83 8.84
N ASN A 64 -14.95 13.98 9.18
CA ASN A 64 -14.12 14.11 10.37
C ASN A 64 -14.97 13.91 11.64
N LYS A 65 -14.67 12.89 12.44
CA LYS A 65 -15.31 12.60 13.73
C LYS A 65 -14.85 13.58 14.82
N HIS A 66 -13.63 14.07 14.70
CA HIS A 66 -13.00 14.99 15.64
C HIS A 66 -12.81 16.38 15.02
N ALA A 67 -12.89 17.41 15.86
CA ALA A 67 -12.40 18.73 15.49
C ALA A 67 -10.87 18.66 15.30
N PHE A 68 -10.35 19.42 14.35
CA PHE A 68 -8.92 19.38 14.03
C PHE A 68 -8.41 20.67 13.40
N CYS A 69 -7.11 20.91 13.55
CA CYS A 69 -6.36 21.93 12.82
C CYS A 69 -5.70 21.28 11.60
N GLU A 70 -6.13 21.68 10.41
CA GLU A 70 -5.50 21.39 9.13
C GLU A 70 -4.39 22.41 8.89
N VAL A 71 -3.17 21.93 8.64
CA VAL A 71 -2.02 22.76 8.30
C VAL A 71 -1.46 22.28 6.97
N ASP A 72 -1.50 23.15 5.96
CA ASP A 72 -0.94 22.89 4.63
C ASP A 72 0.38 23.63 4.48
N GLY A 73 1.34 22.99 3.83
CA GLY A 73 2.64 23.60 3.58
C GLY A 73 3.36 23.03 2.38
N THR A 74 4.49 23.64 2.09
CA THR A 74 5.43 23.19 1.08
C THR A 74 6.82 23.00 1.67
N ILE A 75 7.53 21.99 1.16
CA ILE A 75 8.95 21.76 1.40
C ILE A 75 9.69 22.02 0.09
N SER A 76 10.66 22.93 0.12
CA SER A 76 11.63 23.07 -0.97
C SER A 76 12.70 22.00 -0.84
N TYR A 77 13.01 21.32 -1.94
CA TYR A 77 14.01 20.25 -1.98
C TYR A 77 14.69 20.19 -3.34
N GLY A 78 15.81 19.45 -3.40
CA GLY A 78 16.62 19.36 -4.61
C GLY A 78 17.08 20.73 -5.08
N LYS A 79 17.18 20.90 -6.41
CA LYS A 79 17.60 22.18 -6.99
C LYS A 79 16.49 23.23 -7.04
N ASN A 80 15.30 22.86 -7.50
CA ASN A 80 14.18 23.76 -7.80
C ASN A 80 12.82 23.07 -7.64
N SER A 81 12.73 22.02 -6.82
CA SER A 81 11.52 21.22 -6.68
C SER A 81 10.82 21.52 -5.36
N SER A 82 9.51 21.25 -5.31
CA SER A 82 8.71 21.48 -4.11
C SER A 82 7.71 20.36 -3.91
N LEU A 83 7.53 19.96 -2.65
CA LEU A 83 6.59 18.95 -2.20
C LEU A 83 5.49 19.65 -1.39
N HIS A 84 4.23 19.35 -1.68
CA HIS A 84 3.11 19.78 -0.84
C HIS A 84 2.82 18.72 0.21
N PHE A 85 2.53 19.17 1.42
CA PHE A 85 2.10 18.30 2.51
C PHE A 85 0.95 18.94 3.29
N SER A 86 0.15 18.09 3.93
CA SER A 86 -0.89 18.49 4.88
C SER A 86 -0.75 17.69 6.16
N ILE A 87 -1.03 18.33 7.29
CA ILE A 87 -1.06 17.71 8.62
C ILE A 87 -2.40 17.98 9.27
N TYR A 88 -3.06 16.93 9.73
CA TYR A 88 -4.31 17.00 10.49
C TYR A 88 -4.00 16.75 11.96
N LEU A 89 -4.22 17.77 12.79
CA LEU A 89 -3.97 17.76 14.21
C LEU A 89 -5.31 17.70 14.96
N PRO A 90 -5.78 16.53 15.44
CA PRO A 90 -7.00 16.47 16.22
C PRO A 90 -6.90 17.34 17.47
N ASP A 91 -8.03 17.85 17.93
CA ASP A 91 -8.08 18.56 19.21
C ASP A 91 -7.48 17.74 20.35
N ALA A 92 -6.87 18.43 21.31
CA ALA A 92 -6.05 17.79 22.35
C ALA A 92 -6.77 16.68 23.14
N LEU A 93 -8.10 16.76 23.28
CA LEU A 93 -8.91 15.73 23.94
C LEU A 93 -9.10 14.46 23.10
N SER A 94 -9.02 14.57 21.77
CA SER A 94 -9.14 13.44 20.83
C SER A 94 -7.79 12.89 20.40
N TYR A 95 -6.70 13.63 20.64
CA TYR A 95 -5.35 13.21 20.32
C TYR A 95 -4.86 12.09 21.24
N ASN A 96 -4.51 10.94 20.66
CA ASN A 96 -4.08 9.76 21.38
C ASN A 96 -2.56 9.74 21.70
N GLY A 97 -1.82 10.78 21.33
CA GLY A 97 -0.37 10.89 21.56
C GLY A 97 0.52 10.34 20.44
N ARG A 98 -0.05 9.82 19.36
CA ARG A 98 0.67 9.14 18.27
C ARG A 98 0.59 9.89 16.96
N PHE A 99 1.62 9.74 16.14
CA PHE A 99 1.69 10.29 14.80
C PHE A 99 1.59 9.18 13.74
N MET A 100 0.88 9.44 12.63
CA MET A 100 0.78 8.53 11.48
C MET A 100 1.00 9.30 10.17
N ALA A 101 2.06 8.98 9.43
CA ALA A 101 2.21 9.41 8.05
C ALA A 101 1.52 8.40 7.10
N VAL A 102 0.88 8.88 6.03
CA VAL A 102 0.27 8.04 5.01
C VAL A 102 0.95 8.21 3.65
N GLY A 103 1.02 7.11 2.90
CA GLY A 103 1.63 7.06 1.57
C GLY A 103 0.74 7.52 0.42
N ASN A 104 1.20 7.22 -0.80
CA ASN A 104 0.48 7.50 -2.05
C ASN A 104 0.11 6.21 -2.79
N GLY A 105 -0.53 6.34 -3.96
CA GLY A 105 -0.81 5.24 -4.89
C GLY A 105 -0.46 5.61 -6.33
N GLY A 106 -0.32 4.61 -7.21
CA GLY A 106 -0.03 4.79 -8.64
C GLY A 106 1.22 5.64 -8.90
N MET A 107 1.17 6.51 -9.91
CA MET A 107 2.25 7.46 -10.22
C MET A 107 2.25 8.68 -9.27
N ALA A 108 1.45 8.65 -8.20
CA ALA A 108 1.32 9.68 -7.16
C ALA A 108 0.98 11.09 -7.69
N GLY A 109 1.40 12.13 -6.96
CA GLY A 109 1.13 13.53 -7.31
C GLY A 109 -0.07 14.16 -6.61
N THR A 110 -0.71 13.44 -5.69
CA THR A 110 -1.81 13.93 -4.82
C THR A 110 -1.69 13.33 -3.43
N LEU A 111 -2.21 14.04 -2.42
CA LEU A 111 -2.31 13.54 -1.05
C LEU A 111 -3.48 12.55 -0.94
N ASP A 112 -3.28 11.45 -0.22
CA ASP A 112 -4.37 10.55 0.15
C ASP A 112 -5.17 11.11 1.33
N THR A 113 -6.13 11.98 1.01
CA THR A 113 -6.98 12.64 2.01
C THR A 113 -7.93 11.68 2.72
N VAL A 114 -8.25 10.54 2.10
CA VAL A 114 -9.08 9.50 2.72
C VAL A 114 -8.30 8.77 3.80
N ALA A 115 -7.08 8.31 3.49
CA ALA A 115 -6.21 7.71 4.49
C ALA A 115 -5.92 8.71 5.62
N LEU A 116 -5.62 9.97 5.29
CA LEU A 116 -5.38 11.03 6.27
C LEU A 116 -6.57 11.20 7.24
N MET A 117 -7.80 11.24 6.71
CA MET A 117 -9.02 11.37 7.51
C MET A 117 -9.30 10.13 8.38
N GLN A 118 -9.02 8.92 7.88
CA GLN A 118 -9.17 7.68 8.65
C GLN A 118 -8.25 7.66 9.88
N GLN A 119 -6.99 8.12 9.73
CA GLN A 119 -6.04 8.19 10.84
C GLN A 119 -6.40 9.27 11.84
N LEU A 120 -6.82 10.45 11.37
CA LEU A 120 -7.38 11.51 12.22
C LEU A 120 -8.55 10.97 13.07
N ASN A 121 -9.48 10.26 12.43
CA ASN A 121 -10.65 9.67 13.07
C ASN A 121 -10.32 8.53 14.06
N SER A 122 -9.08 8.04 14.04
CA SER A 122 -8.53 7.08 14.99
C SER A 122 -7.72 7.76 16.11
N GLY A 123 -7.71 9.10 16.14
CA GLY A 123 -7.09 9.93 17.16
C GLY A 123 -5.60 10.25 16.93
N PHE A 124 -5.06 9.91 15.77
CA PHE A 124 -3.68 10.27 15.41
C PHE A 124 -3.58 11.74 14.99
N ALA A 125 -2.44 12.36 15.27
CA ALA A 125 -1.97 13.42 14.39
C ALA A 125 -1.51 12.73 13.09
N SER A 126 -1.99 13.18 11.94
CA SER A 126 -1.73 12.49 10.67
C SER A 126 -1.17 13.42 9.61
N ALA A 127 -0.30 12.93 8.73
CA ALA A 127 0.27 13.72 7.64
C ALA A 127 0.34 12.95 6.31
N ALA A 128 0.24 13.67 5.21
CA ALA A 128 0.38 13.15 3.85
C ALA A 128 1.15 14.15 2.98
N GLY A 129 1.86 13.66 1.96
CA GLY A 129 2.52 14.48 0.93
C GLY A 129 2.07 14.11 -0.48
N ASP A 130 2.39 14.95 -1.47
CA ASP A 130 2.07 14.72 -2.89
C ASP A 130 3.09 13.83 -3.63
N ALA A 131 4.07 13.26 -2.91
CA ALA A 131 5.21 12.54 -3.47
C ALA A 131 6.25 13.40 -4.22
N GLY A 132 6.25 14.72 -4.00
CA GLY A 132 7.26 15.64 -4.53
C GLY A 132 6.97 16.19 -5.92
N HIS A 133 5.80 15.89 -6.49
CA HIS A 133 5.39 16.38 -7.79
C HIS A 133 3.87 16.51 -7.84
N LEU A 134 3.33 17.09 -8.92
CA LEU A 134 1.89 17.33 -9.06
C LEU A 134 1.26 16.42 -10.10
N ALA A 135 0.18 15.73 -9.72
CA ALA A 135 -0.59 14.88 -10.63
C ALA A 135 -1.15 15.65 -11.84
N SER A 136 -1.46 16.94 -11.65
CA SER A 136 -1.92 17.82 -12.73
C SER A 136 -0.91 18.00 -13.87
N LEU A 137 0.37 17.72 -13.61
CA LEU A 137 1.45 17.73 -14.61
C LEU A 137 1.72 16.34 -15.21
N ASN A 138 1.12 15.29 -14.65
CA ASN A 138 1.46 13.89 -14.90
C ASN A 138 0.24 13.07 -15.38
N ASN A 139 -0.56 13.64 -16.30
CA ASN A 139 -1.80 13.02 -16.78
C ASN A 139 -2.76 12.64 -15.63
N ALA A 140 -3.02 13.59 -14.73
CA ALA A 140 -3.84 13.40 -13.53
C ALA A 140 -3.35 12.24 -12.62
N GLY A 141 -2.06 11.90 -12.64
CA GLY A 141 -1.44 10.88 -11.80
C GLY A 141 -1.52 9.45 -12.36
N SER A 142 -2.02 9.28 -13.59
CA SER A 142 -2.17 7.94 -14.20
C SER A 142 -1.01 7.53 -15.11
N GLY A 143 -0.24 8.48 -15.65
CA GLY A 143 0.63 8.22 -16.81
C GLY A 143 -0.15 7.88 -18.09
N ALA A 144 0.53 7.84 -19.24
CA ALA A 144 -0.01 7.33 -20.51
C ALA A 144 1.11 7.19 -21.55
N PRO A 145 0.94 6.32 -22.56
CA PRO A 145 1.85 6.25 -23.69
C PRO A 145 2.04 7.63 -24.35
N ASP A 146 3.25 7.87 -24.84
CA ASP A 146 3.65 9.05 -25.61
C ASP A 146 3.43 10.39 -24.88
N THR A 147 3.26 10.33 -23.56
CA THR A 147 3.01 11.50 -22.70
C THR A 147 4.30 11.86 -21.95
N TYR A 148 4.69 13.14 -22.06
CA TYR A 148 5.79 13.69 -21.29
C TYR A 148 5.40 13.83 -19.81
N LEU A 149 6.15 13.19 -18.92
CA LEU A 149 5.95 13.25 -17.47
C LEU A 149 7.14 13.99 -16.84
N PRO A 150 7.04 15.30 -16.54
CA PRO A 150 8.18 16.14 -16.16
C PRO A 150 9.02 15.58 -15.01
N TYR A 151 8.38 15.02 -13.99
CA TYR A 151 9.06 14.50 -12.81
C TYR A 151 9.99 13.32 -13.12
N LEU A 152 9.70 12.52 -14.15
CA LEU A 152 10.54 11.41 -14.58
C LEU A 152 11.85 11.87 -15.27
N HIS A 153 11.97 13.16 -15.59
CA HIS A 153 13.18 13.77 -16.17
C HIS A 153 14.00 14.56 -15.16
N ASN A 154 13.54 14.65 -13.91
CA ASN A 154 14.24 15.32 -12.82
C ASN A 154 14.66 14.29 -11.77
N ALA A 155 15.97 14.04 -11.65
CA ALA A 155 16.49 13.02 -10.72
C ALA A 155 16.05 13.24 -9.27
N ASP A 156 15.93 14.49 -8.81
CA ASP A 156 15.49 14.82 -7.45
C ASP A 156 14.00 14.44 -7.27
N GLU A 157 13.16 14.67 -8.26
CA GLU A 157 11.71 14.37 -8.21
C GLU A 157 11.43 12.87 -8.36
N VAL A 158 12.20 12.15 -9.19
CA VAL A 158 12.10 10.69 -9.28
C VAL A 158 12.46 10.03 -7.96
N GLN A 159 13.55 10.47 -7.34
CA GLN A 159 13.98 9.91 -6.06
C GLN A 159 13.00 10.29 -4.94
N ALA A 160 12.49 11.53 -4.94
CA ALA A 160 11.45 11.94 -4.01
C ALA A 160 10.21 11.04 -4.09
N TRP A 161 9.74 10.70 -5.29
CA TRP A 161 8.49 9.94 -5.48
C TRP A 161 8.37 8.68 -4.59
N ILE A 162 9.40 7.81 -4.59
CA ILE A 162 9.38 6.56 -3.81
C ILE A 162 10.25 6.65 -2.56
N HIS A 163 11.46 7.23 -2.63
CA HIS A 163 12.43 7.12 -1.54
C HIS A 163 12.25 8.20 -0.47
N ASP A 164 12.08 9.46 -0.89
CA ASP A 164 12.35 10.57 0.03
C ASP A 164 11.12 11.42 0.38
N ALA A 165 10.05 11.41 -0.41
CA ALA A 165 8.95 12.38 -0.24
C ALA A 165 8.33 12.38 1.15
N ILE A 166 8.10 11.21 1.72
CA ILE A 166 7.57 11.11 3.09
C ILE A 166 8.61 11.66 4.08
N ALA A 167 9.88 11.29 3.94
CA ALA A 167 10.96 11.75 4.80
C ALA A 167 11.18 13.27 4.73
N LEU A 168 10.98 13.90 3.57
CA LEU A 168 11.22 15.33 3.35
C LEU A 168 10.37 16.23 4.27
N PHE A 169 9.10 15.88 4.55
CA PHE A 169 8.24 16.69 5.42
C PHE A 169 8.28 16.26 6.90
N MET A 170 8.92 15.14 7.22
CA MET A 170 8.90 14.57 8.57
C MET A 170 9.47 15.48 9.66
N PRO A 171 10.60 16.20 9.46
CA PRO A 171 11.11 17.14 10.47
C PRO A 171 10.07 18.21 10.82
N SER A 172 9.49 18.85 9.80
CA SER A 172 8.48 19.89 9.97
C SER A 172 7.21 19.36 10.60
N ALA A 173 6.79 18.14 10.25
CA ALA A 173 5.64 17.51 10.87
C ALA A 173 5.84 17.25 12.37
N LYS A 174 7.01 16.72 12.76
CA LYS A 174 7.36 16.49 14.16
C LYS A 174 7.41 17.81 14.96
N ASP A 175 7.95 18.88 14.37
CA ASP A 175 8.00 20.21 15.00
C ASP A 175 6.61 20.84 15.15
N ILE A 176 5.75 20.74 14.13
CA ILE A 176 4.35 21.18 14.18
C ILE A 176 3.60 20.47 15.32
N ILE A 177 3.69 19.14 15.38
CA ILE A 177 3.03 18.31 16.41
C ILE A 177 3.54 18.70 17.80
N LYS A 178 4.86 18.82 17.96
CA LYS A 178 5.48 19.18 19.24
C LYS A 178 5.00 20.55 19.72
N ALA A 179 4.94 21.53 18.82
CA ALA A 179 4.47 22.87 19.16
C ALA A 179 2.98 22.90 19.48
N TYR A 180 2.15 22.19 18.70
CA TYR A 180 0.70 22.19 18.87
C TYR A 180 0.26 21.54 20.20
N TYR A 181 0.85 20.39 20.55
CA TYR A 181 0.49 19.66 21.77
C TYR A 181 1.40 19.95 22.96
N ASN A 182 2.41 20.80 22.79
CA ASN A 182 3.48 21.06 23.76
C ASN A 182 4.20 19.76 24.22
N LYS A 183 4.24 18.75 23.35
CA LYS A 183 4.90 17.45 23.57
C LYS A 183 5.14 16.76 22.22
N PRO A 184 6.28 16.08 22.02
CA PRO A 184 6.45 15.24 20.83
C PRO A 184 5.42 14.10 20.82
N ALA A 185 5.13 13.55 19.64
CA ALA A 185 4.43 12.27 19.55
C ALA A 185 5.24 11.19 20.29
N THR A 186 4.56 10.33 21.02
CA THR A 186 5.21 9.24 21.76
C THR A 186 5.72 8.16 20.81
N TYR A 187 4.97 7.90 19.74
CA TYR A 187 5.31 6.96 18.68
C TYR A 187 5.00 7.57 17.31
N SER A 188 5.82 7.25 16.31
CA SER A 188 5.64 7.65 14.91
C SER A 188 5.42 6.42 14.05
N TYR A 189 4.32 6.39 13.30
CA TYR A 189 3.94 5.29 12.43
C TYR A 189 3.85 5.73 10.96
N TYR A 190 4.00 4.77 10.06
CA TYR A 190 3.71 4.94 8.63
C TYR A 190 2.71 3.87 8.18
N SER A 191 1.80 4.24 7.28
CA SER A 191 0.92 3.30 6.60
C SER A 191 0.75 3.67 5.13
N GLY A 192 1.07 2.74 4.24
CA GLY A 192 0.89 2.91 2.80
C GLY A 192 0.62 1.58 2.11
N CYS A 193 -0.05 1.64 0.96
CA CYS A 193 -0.30 0.46 0.13
C CYS A 193 0.06 0.73 -1.34
N SER A 194 0.43 -0.29 -2.12
CA SER A 194 0.87 -0.14 -3.51
C SER A 194 2.17 0.68 -3.60
N THR A 195 2.17 1.82 -4.28
CA THR A 195 3.23 2.84 -4.22
C THR A 195 3.56 3.25 -2.79
N GLY A 196 2.56 3.36 -1.90
CA GLY A 196 2.76 3.59 -0.48
C GLY A 196 3.42 2.41 0.22
N GLY A 197 3.17 1.18 -0.24
CA GLY A 197 3.91 0.03 0.23
C GLY A 197 5.39 0.12 -0.19
N ALA A 198 5.67 0.56 -1.43
CA ALA A 198 7.03 0.83 -1.90
C ALA A 198 7.73 1.92 -1.07
N GLN A 199 7.04 3.02 -0.79
CA GLN A 199 7.51 4.08 0.10
C GLN A 199 7.77 3.56 1.52
N GLY A 200 6.95 2.66 2.04
CA GLY A 200 7.18 2.01 3.35
C GLY A 200 8.50 1.24 3.41
N PHE A 201 8.81 0.44 2.38
CA PHE A 201 10.12 -0.22 2.28
C PHE A 201 11.27 0.78 2.12
N ALA A 202 11.06 1.84 1.33
CA ALA A 202 12.08 2.86 1.14
C ALA A 202 12.37 3.62 2.45
N LEU A 203 11.35 3.90 3.25
CA LEU A 203 11.50 4.48 4.59
C LEU A 203 12.31 3.56 5.51
N ALA A 204 12.01 2.25 5.54
CA ALA A 204 12.79 1.30 6.34
C ALA A 204 14.26 1.21 5.88
N GLN A 205 14.49 1.29 4.57
CA GLN A 205 15.81 1.12 3.97
C GLN A 205 16.69 2.38 4.08
N TYR A 206 16.14 3.56 3.76
CA TYR A 206 16.90 4.80 3.59
C TYR A 206 16.72 5.78 4.76
N HIS A 207 15.60 5.69 5.48
CA HIS A 207 15.24 6.60 6.57
C HIS A 207 14.83 5.85 7.85
N PRO A 208 15.66 4.90 8.34
CA PRO A 208 15.27 3.91 9.33
C PRO A 208 14.89 4.50 10.71
N ASP A 209 15.26 5.74 10.98
CA ASP A 209 15.06 6.46 12.25
C ASP A 209 13.74 7.25 12.32
N LEU A 210 12.99 7.35 11.22
CA LEU A 210 11.80 8.21 11.18
C LEU A 210 10.57 7.62 11.87
N PHE A 211 10.39 6.28 11.80
CA PHE A 211 9.17 5.59 12.20
C PHE A 211 9.45 4.37 13.09
N ASP A 212 8.69 4.24 14.18
CA ASP A 212 8.68 3.10 15.10
C ASP A 212 8.01 1.86 14.49
N GLY A 213 6.95 2.08 13.70
CA GLY A 213 6.26 1.03 12.98
C GLY A 213 5.87 1.45 11.57
N ILE A 214 5.98 0.53 10.62
CA ILE A 214 5.67 0.72 9.20
C ILE A 214 4.68 -0.37 8.78
N ILE A 215 3.55 0.03 8.20
CA ILE A 215 2.65 -0.85 7.45
C ILE A 215 2.90 -0.65 5.96
N ALA A 216 3.30 -1.71 5.27
CA ALA A 216 3.49 -1.72 3.82
C ALA A 216 2.55 -2.75 3.18
N GLY A 217 1.40 -2.28 2.73
CA GLY A 217 0.40 -3.09 2.02
C GLY A 217 0.73 -3.25 0.55
N CYS A 218 0.46 -4.43 0.00
CA CYS A 218 0.63 -4.79 -1.42
C CYS A 218 1.84 -4.07 -2.06
N PRO A 219 3.07 -4.28 -1.55
CA PRO A 219 4.17 -3.34 -1.78
C PRO A 219 4.73 -3.43 -3.20
N GLY A 220 4.77 -2.29 -3.89
CA GLY A 220 5.45 -2.15 -5.19
C GLY A 220 6.95 -1.85 -5.06
N ASN A 221 7.65 -2.39 -4.06
CA ASN A 221 9.02 -1.98 -3.74
C ASN A 221 10.07 -2.42 -4.76
N TRP A 222 9.75 -3.35 -5.68
CA TRP A 222 10.53 -3.59 -6.90
C TRP A 222 9.85 -2.93 -8.11
N TYR A 223 9.61 -1.62 -8.01
CA TYR A 223 8.69 -0.88 -8.87
C TYR A 223 9.05 -0.97 -10.35
N SER A 224 10.34 -0.93 -10.69
CA SER A 224 10.81 -1.00 -12.07
C SER A 224 10.51 -2.35 -12.73
N HIS A 225 10.69 -3.46 -12.00
CA HIS A 225 10.42 -4.81 -12.48
C HIS A 225 8.93 -5.18 -12.40
N LEU A 226 8.19 -4.65 -11.42
CA LEU A 226 6.74 -4.70 -11.38
C LEU A 226 6.18 -4.04 -12.67
N ALA A 227 6.65 -2.83 -13.01
CA ALA A 227 6.25 -2.17 -14.24
C ALA A 227 6.63 -3.00 -15.48
N LEU A 228 7.80 -3.64 -15.53
CA LEU A 228 8.13 -4.55 -16.64
C LEU A 228 7.21 -5.78 -16.72
N SER A 229 6.72 -6.29 -15.60
CA SER A 229 5.79 -7.42 -15.60
C SER A 229 4.47 -7.09 -16.31
N PHE A 230 3.99 -5.84 -16.23
CA PHE A 230 2.79 -5.42 -16.95
C PHE A 230 3.03 -5.40 -18.47
N LEU A 231 4.21 -4.96 -18.92
CA LEU A 231 4.58 -5.00 -20.33
C LEU A 231 4.65 -6.44 -20.84
N TRP A 232 5.25 -7.35 -20.04
CA TRP A 232 5.31 -8.77 -20.35
C TRP A 232 3.91 -9.35 -20.57
N ASN A 233 2.99 -9.10 -19.62
CA ASN A 233 1.62 -9.59 -19.71
C ASN A 233 0.88 -9.00 -20.93
N ALA A 234 1.02 -7.70 -21.20
CA ALA A 234 0.40 -7.04 -22.34
C ALA A 234 0.91 -7.57 -23.71
N GLN A 235 2.21 -7.90 -23.82
CA GLN A 235 2.78 -8.50 -25.02
C GLN A 235 2.32 -9.95 -25.24
N HIS A 236 2.04 -10.70 -24.17
CA HIS A 236 1.60 -12.10 -24.27
C HIS A 236 0.07 -12.23 -24.46
N ALA A 237 -0.72 -11.33 -23.89
CA ALA A 237 -2.18 -11.35 -23.92
C ALA A 237 -2.75 -10.10 -24.62
N THR A 238 -2.24 -9.79 -25.82
CA THR A 238 -2.57 -8.55 -26.54
C THR A 238 -4.06 -8.51 -26.95
N PRO A 239 -4.79 -7.42 -26.63
CA PRO A 239 -6.19 -7.26 -27.01
C PRO A 239 -6.45 -7.44 -28.50
N ASN A 240 -7.60 -8.04 -28.83
CA ASN A 240 -8.05 -8.30 -30.20
C ASN A 240 -7.16 -9.26 -31.01
N THR A 241 -6.31 -10.04 -30.35
CA THR A 241 -5.52 -11.12 -30.98
C THR A 241 -6.03 -12.50 -30.53
N SER A 242 -5.45 -13.58 -31.09
CA SER A 242 -5.80 -14.95 -30.68
C SER A 242 -5.31 -15.31 -29.27
N SER A 243 -4.38 -14.56 -28.68
CA SER A 243 -3.87 -14.79 -27.33
C SER A 243 -4.65 -14.02 -26.26
N TYR A 244 -5.54 -13.10 -26.65
CA TYR A 244 -6.37 -12.31 -25.76
C TYR A 244 -7.27 -13.18 -24.87
N LEU A 245 -7.28 -12.86 -23.57
CA LEU A 245 -8.10 -13.52 -22.57
C LEU A 245 -9.29 -12.62 -22.23
N SER A 246 -10.30 -12.61 -23.10
CA SER A 246 -11.53 -11.85 -22.81
C SER A 246 -12.11 -12.16 -21.43
N GLN A 247 -12.89 -11.24 -20.84
CA GLN A 247 -13.49 -11.46 -19.52
C GLN A 247 -14.25 -12.80 -19.40
N ALA A 248 -14.90 -13.27 -20.47
CA ALA A 248 -15.56 -14.57 -20.47
C ALA A 248 -14.58 -15.75 -20.33
N VAL A 249 -13.39 -15.65 -20.91
CA VAL A 249 -12.29 -16.63 -20.77
C VAL A 249 -11.69 -16.56 -19.38
N LEU A 250 -11.48 -15.35 -18.83
CA LEU A 250 -10.99 -15.18 -17.47
C LEU A 250 -11.97 -15.73 -16.43
N ASN A 251 -13.26 -15.46 -16.58
CA ASN A 251 -14.31 -16.02 -15.71
C ASN A 251 -14.33 -17.55 -15.78
N PHE A 252 -14.26 -18.13 -16.99
CA PHE A 252 -14.20 -19.58 -17.17
C PHE A 252 -12.96 -20.19 -16.50
N THR A 253 -11.80 -19.53 -16.66
CA THR A 253 -10.54 -19.97 -16.05
C THR A 253 -10.60 -19.88 -14.52
N ALA A 254 -11.01 -18.74 -13.98
CA ALA A 254 -11.15 -18.51 -12.54
C ALA A 254 -12.10 -19.54 -11.90
N ASN A 255 -13.22 -19.86 -12.54
CA ASN A 255 -14.14 -20.88 -12.05
C ASN A 255 -13.50 -22.28 -11.99
N ALA A 256 -12.73 -22.66 -13.00
CA ALA A 256 -12.04 -23.96 -13.01
C ALA A 256 -10.91 -24.03 -11.97
N VAL A 257 -10.19 -22.92 -11.78
CA VAL A 257 -9.20 -22.77 -10.70
C VAL A 257 -9.90 -22.93 -9.35
N MET A 258 -10.98 -22.19 -9.12
CA MET A 258 -11.73 -22.27 -7.86
C MET A 258 -12.26 -23.69 -7.59
N GLU A 259 -12.85 -24.35 -8.58
CA GLU A 259 -13.35 -25.73 -8.43
C GLU A 259 -12.24 -26.71 -8.01
N THR A 260 -11.00 -26.46 -8.44
CA THR A 260 -9.84 -27.29 -8.13
C THR A 260 -9.19 -26.92 -6.79
N CYS A 261 -9.19 -25.64 -6.42
CA CYS A 261 -8.33 -25.10 -5.36
C CYS A 261 -9.07 -24.76 -4.05
N ASP A 262 -10.36 -24.43 -4.08
CA ASP A 262 -11.16 -23.91 -2.94
C ASP A 262 -10.98 -24.78 -1.68
N ALA A 263 -11.29 -26.08 -1.81
CA ALA A 263 -11.29 -26.99 -0.68
C ALA A 263 -9.90 -27.37 -0.12
N ASN A 264 -8.80 -26.86 -0.67
CA ASN A 264 -7.45 -27.24 -0.25
C ASN A 264 -7.07 -26.73 1.14
N ASP A 265 -7.72 -25.66 1.62
CA ASP A 265 -7.55 -25.13 2.99
C ASP A 265 -8.52 -25.77 4.02
N GLY A 266 -9.31 -26.75 3.58
CA GLY A 266 -10.25 -27.49 4.41
C GLY A 266 -11.67 -26.92 4.45
N VAL A 267 -11.93 -25.77 3.81
CA VAL A 267 -13.28 -25.18 3.69
C VAL A 267 -13.60 -24.96 2.21
N LYS A 268 -14.88 -25.06 1.85
CA LYS A 268 -15.36 -24.71 0.51
C LYS A 268 -16.20 -23.44 0.59
N ASP A 269 -15.57 -22.28 0.57
CA ASP A 269 -16.21 -20.97 0.76
C ASP A 269 -16.00 -20.01 -0.43
N GLY A 270 -15.45 -20.52 -1.54
CA GLY A 270 -15.20 -19.74 -2.74
C GLY A 270 -13.98 -18.83 -2.59
N VAL A 271 -13.03 -19.19 -1.72
CA VAL A 271 -11.78 -18.49 -1.50
C VAL A 271 -10.64 -19.50 -1.56
N ILE A 272 -9.50 -19.12 -2.13
CA ILE A 272 -8.29 -19.95 -2.09
C ILE A 272 -7.43 -19.44 -0.93
N GLY A 273 -7.41 -20.17 0.19
CA GLY A 273 -6.59 -19.88 1.36
C GLY A 273 -5.10 -19.86 1.06
N ASN A 274 -4.63 -20.87 0.32
CA ASN A 274 -3.24 -21.02 -0.08
C ASN A 274 -3.09 -21.41 -1.56
N PRO A 275 -2.92 -20.43 -2.46
CA PRO A 275 -2.67 -20.69 -3.88
C PRO A 275 -1.41 -21.54 -4.15
N LEU A 276 -0.41 -21.52 -3.26
CA LEU A 276 0.84 -22.27 -3.44
C LEU A 276 0.68 -23.78 -3.30
N ALA A 277 -0.36 -24.22 -2.58
CA ALA A 277 -0.71 -25.63 -2.44
C ALA A 277 -1.61 -26.13 -3.59
N CYS A 278 -2.12 -25.24 -4.44
CA CYS A 278 -2.99 -25.66 -5.52
C CYS A 278 -2.21 -26.24 -6.71
N ASN A 279 -2.56 -27.47 -7.09
CA ASN A 279 -1.96 -28.18 -8.23
C ASN A 279 -2.77 -28.02 -9.53
N PHE A 280 -3.47 -26.88 -9.69
CA PHE A 280 -4.22 -26.59 -10.92
C PHE A 280 -3.24 -26.44 -12.09
N SER A 281 -3.59 -27.00 -13.24
CA SER A 281 -2.84 -26.82 -14.48
C SER A 281 -3.74 -26.20 -15.53
N ILE A 282 -3.32 -25.06 -16.08
CA ILE A 282 -4.04 -24.36 -17.14
C ILE A 282 -4.19 -25.24 -18.40
N ASP A 283 -3.28 -26.18 -18.64
CA ASP A 283 -3.35 -27.13 -19.76
C ASP A 283 -4.60 -28.03 -19.69
N SER A 284 -5.17 -28.23 -18.50
CA SER A 284 -6.42 -28.96 -18.33
C SER A 284 -7.60 -28.32 -19.06
N LEU A 285 -7.51 -27.02 -19.37
CA LEU A 285 -8.54 -26.27 -20.10
C LEU A 285 -8.33 -26.26 -21.61
N ALA A 286 -7.29 -26.91 -22.15
CA ALA A 286 -6.97 -26.84 -23.57
C ALA A 286 -8.08 -27.44 -24.47
N CYS A 287 -8.39 -26.77 -25.56
CA CYS A 287 -9.34 -27.29 -26.55
C CYS A 287 -8.82 -28.56 -27.23
N ASN A 288 -9.69 -29.56 -27.34
CA ASN A 288 -9.47 -30.70 -28.22
C ASN A 288 -9.35 -30.23 -29.68
N LYS A 289 -8.58 -30.94 -30.53
CA LYS A 289 -8.26 -30.53 -31.92
C LYS A 289 -9.44 -30.13 -32.81
N ASN A 290 -10.67 -30.53 -32.47
CA ASN A 290 -11.89 -30.22 -33.22
C ASN A 290 -13.00 -29.52 -32.39
N ALA A 291 -12.70 -29.13 -31.15
CA ALA A 291 -13.64 -28.41 -30.30
C ALA A 291 -13.57 -26.91 -30.56
N ALA A 292 -14.71 -26.26 -30.73
CA ALA A 292 -14.79 -24.81 -30.72
C ALA A 292 -14.50 -24.29 -29.30
N ALA A 293 -13.73 -23.19 -29.18
CA ALA A 293 -13.43 -22.56 -27.90
C ALA A 293 -14.69 -21.99 -27.21
N SER A 294 -15.67 -21.60 -28.02
CA SER A 294 -16.98 -21.12 -27.57
C SER A 294 -18.09 -22.00 -28.13
N SER A 295 -19.09 -22.26 -27.31
CA SER A 295 -20.30 -22.94 -27.75
C SER A 295 -21.18 -22.01 -28.61
N SER A 296 -22.24 -22.56 -29.22
CA SER A 296 -23.18 -21.80 -30.04
C SER A 296 -23.94 -20.69 -29.30
N ASN A 297 -23.97 -20.72 -27.97
CA ASN A 297 -24.58 -19.67 -27.14
C ASN A 297 -23.56 -18.61 -26.64
N GLY A 298 -22.29 -18.71 -27.04
CA GLY A 298 -21.22 -17.81 -26.63
C GLY A 298 -20.49 -18.20 -25.35
N SER A 299 -20.87 -19.28 -24.66
CA SER A 299 -20.16 -19.77 -23.47
C SER A 299 -18.78 -20.33 -23.83
N ILE A 300 -17.75 -19.96 -23.07
CA ILE A 300 -16.42 -20.57 -23.19
C ILE A 300 -16.47 -22.02 -22.68
N SER A 301 -15.88 -22.95 -23.43
CA SER A 301 -15.80 -24.37 -23.05
C SER A 301 -14.38 -24.91 -22.94
N CYS A 302 -13.40 -24.20 -23.51
CA CYS A 302 -11.98 -24.53 -23.46
C CYS A 302 -11.14 -23.32 -23.94
N LEU A 303 -9.83 -23.34 -23.70
CA LEU A 303 -8.87 -22.33 -24.13
C LEU A 303 -8.11 -22.80 -25.37
N THR A 304 -7.89 -21.87 -26.31
CA THR A 304 -7.07 -22.12 -27.50
C THR A 304 -5.58 -22.23 -27.13
N PRO A 305 -4.72 -22.83 -27.98
CA PRO A 305 -3.29 -22.90 -27.72
C PRO A 305 -2.61 -21.54 -27.45
N ALA A 306 -3.07 -20.47 -28.12
CA ALA A 306 -2.55 -19.12 -27.91
C ALA A 306 -2.95 -18.56 -26.54
N GLN A 307 -4.19 -18.78 -26.10
CA GLN A 307 -4.67 -18.39 -24.77
C GLN A 307 -3.99 -19.18 -23.65
N ILE A 308 -3.78 -20.49 -23.83
CA ILE A 308 -2.98 -21.30 -22.90
C ILE A 308 -1.56 -20.73 -22.75
N THR A 309 -0.93 -20.38 -23.87
CA THR A 309 0.42 -19.79 -23.87
C THR A 309 0.45 -18.45 -23.15
N ALA A 310 -0.54 -17.59 -23.38
CA ALA A 310 -0.66 -16.30 -22.70
C ALA A 310 -0.85 -16.46 -21.19
N ALA A 311 -1.81 -17.30 -20.77
CA ALA A 311 -2.06 -17.56 -19.36
C ALA A 311 -0.82 -18.14 -18.65
N LYS A 312 -0.08 -19.06 -19.29
CA LYS A 312 1.20 -19.56 -18.76
C LYS A 312 2.23 -18.46 -18.56
N ALA A 313 2.32 -17.50 -19.49
CA ALA A 313 3.25 -16.39 -19.38
C ALA A 313 2.90 -15.47 -18.20
N ILE A 314 1.61 -15.22 -17.94
CA ILE A 314 1.15 -14.44 -16.77
C ILE A 314 1.43 -15.19 -15.46
N TYR A 315 1.14 -16.50 -15.39
CA TYR A 315 1.46 -17.34 -14.22
C TYR A 315 2.97 -17.44 -13.95
N SER A 316 3.82 -17.40 -14.98
CA SER A 316 5.27 -17.55 -14.81
C SER A 316 6.01 -16.24 -14.54
N GLY A 317 5.44 -15.12 -14.98
CA GLY A 317 6.11 -13.82 -14.99
C GLY A 317 7.29 -13.75 -15.98
N PRO A 318 7.91 -12.56 -16.13
CA PRO A 318 9.00 -12.34 -17.08
C PRO A 318 10.31 -13.01 -16.66
N LYS A 319 11.02 -13.56 -17.65
CA LYS A 319 12.39 -14.09 -17.53
C LYS A 319 13.26 -13.54 -18.65
N THR A 320 14.56 -13.41 -18.38
CA THR A 320 15.52 -13.12 -19.44
C THR A 320 15.60 -14.31 -20.42
N PRO A 321 15.52 -14.08 -21.74
CA PRO A 321 15.59 -15.17 -22.71
C PRO A 321 16.99 -15.78 -22.83
N ASP A 322 18.03 -15.02 -22.48
CA ASP A 322 19.44 -15.41 -22.60
C ASP A 322 19.99 -16.13 -21.36
N THR A 323 19.46 -15.85 -20.17
CA THR A 323 19.94 -16.44 -18.90
C THR A 323 18.86 -17.16 -18.09
N TRP A 324 17.59 -17.07 -18.48
CA TRP A 324 16.44 -17.61 -17.75
C TRP A 324 16.29 -17.10 -16.31
N LYS A 325 16.90 -15.94 -16.00
CA LYS A 325 16.77 -15.27 -14.71
C LYS A 325 15.35 -14.74 -14.57
N GLN A 326 14.69 -15.04 -13.45
CA GLN A 326 13.40 -14.44 -13.10
C GLN A 326 13.58 -12.93 -12.91
N LEU A 327 12.73 -12.15 -13.58
CA LEU A 327 12.73 -10.70 -13.47
C LEU A 327 11.67 -10.21 -12.49
N TYR A 328 10.49 -10.80 -12.49
CA TYR A 328 9.46 -10.53 -11.50
C TYR A 328 8.56 -11.76 -11.38
N PRO A 329 8.01 -12.11 -10.21
CA PRO A 329 7.17 -13.30 -10.10
C PRO A 329 5.92 -13.20 -10.98
N GLY A 330 5.38 -14.35 -11.36
CA GLY A 330 4.08 -14.41 -12.01
C GLY A 330 2.93 -14.35 -10.99
N PHE A 331 1.72 -14.31 -11.51
CA PHE A 331 0.51 -14.18 -10.70
C PHE A 331 0.08 -15.53 -10.10
N ALA A 332 -0.41 -15.51 -8.87
CA ALA A 332 -0.91 -16.70 -8.19
C ALA A 332 -2.32 -17.09 -8.66
N HIS A 333 -2.68 -18.35 -8.42
CA HIS A 333 -4.04 -18.85 -8.62
C HIS A 333 -5.07 -18.06 -7.80
N GLY A 334 -6.22 -17.77 -8.41
CA GLY A 334 -7.30 -17.00 -7.79
C GLY A 334 -7.33 -15.52 -8.20
N SER A 335 -6.33 -15.03 -8.93
CA SER A 335 -6.28 -13.64 -9.44
C SER A 335 -6.78 -13.47 -10.88
N GLU A 336 -7.10 -14.58 -11.57
CA GLU A 336 -7.30 -14.63 -13.03
C GLU A 336 -8.40 -13.70 -13.51
N ILE A 337 -9.47 -13.58 -12.75
CA ILE A 337 -10.64 -12.81 -13.18
C ILE A 337 -10.34 -11.33 -13.42
N GLN A 338 -9.33 -10.79 -12.73
CA GLN A 338 -8.93 -9.39 -12.84
C GLN A 338 -7.70 -9.19 -13.76
N TRP A 339 -7.21 -10.24 -14.43
CA TRP A 339 -6.12 -10.14 -15.40
C TRP A 339 -6.45 -9.28 -16.62
N ILE A 340 -7.71 -8.90 -16.83
CA ILE A 340 -8.10 -7.92 -17.85
C ILE A 340 -7.30 -6.61 -17.75
N LEU A 341 -6.85 -6.23 -16.53
CA LEU A 341 -5.98 -5.07 -16.30
C LEU A 341 -4.54 -5.30 -16.80
N GLN A 342 -4.06 -6.54 -16.73
CA GLN A 342 -2.73 -6.97 -17.18
C GLN A 342 -2.59 -7.00 -18.70
N GLU A 343 -3.71 -7.08 -19.42
CA GLU A 343 -3.78 -7.17 -20.89
C GLU A 343 -3.61 -5.80 -21.59
N GLY A 344 -2.92 -4.85 -20.95
CA GLY A 344 -2.52 -3.58 -21.56
C GLY A 344 -2.74 -2.35 -20.69
N VAL A 345 -3.82 -2.30 -19.89
CA VAL A 345 -4.18 -1.12 -19.08
C VAL A 345 -3.05 -0.71 -18.15
N LEU A 346 -2.44 -1.69 -17.45
CA LEU A 346 -1.32 -1.42 -16.55
C LEU A 346 -0.01 -1.12 -17.30
N ALA A 347 0.18 -1.67 -18.49
CA ALA A 347 1.34 -1.35 -19.32
C ALA A 347 1.28 0.09 -19.81
N ASP A 348 0.11 0.55 -20.26
CA ASP A 348 -0.14 1.92 -20.70
C ASP A 348 0.04 2.94 -19.56
N ALA A 349 -0.41 2.60 -18.35
CA ALA A 349 -0.31 3.47 -17.18
C ALA A 349 1.11 3.55 -16.59
N PHE A 350 1.84 2.43 -16.54
CA PHE A 350 3.10 2.33 -15.79
C PHE A 350 4.30 1.97 -16.67
N SER A 351 4.27 0.87 -17.41
CA SER A 351 5.44 0.37 -18.13
C SER A 351 5.89 1.32 -19.23
N ILE A 352 4.97 1.73 -20.11
CA ILE A 352 5.28 2.53 -21.28
C ILE A 352 5.79 3.91 -20.85
N PRO A 353 5.12 4.64 -19.93
CA PRO A 353 5.62 5.92 -19.47
C PRO A 353 6.98 5.85 -18.78
N ILE A 354 7.25 4.81 -17.97
CA ILE A 354 8.55 4.62 -17.32
C ILE A 354 9.64 4.33 -18.35
N LEU A 355 9.38 3.43 -19.31
CA LEU A 355 10.35 3.12 -20.38
C LEU A 355 10.66 4.35 -21.24
N GLN A 356 9.62 5.08 -21.66
CA GLN A 356 9.75 6.24 -22.53
C GLN A 356 10.39 7.45 -21.83
N ASN A 357 9.93 7.81 -20.62
CA ASN A 357 10.40 9.02 -19.94
C ASN A 357 11.69 8.78 -19.13
N LEU A 358 11.73 7.72 -18.31
CA LEU A 358 12.81 7.53 -17.33
C LEU A 358 13.96 6.67 -17.88
N VAL A 359 13.64 5.56 -18.53
CA VAL A 359 14.67 4.57 -18.92
C VAL A 359 15.40 5.01 -20.18
N TYR A 360 14.66 5.35 -21.24
CA TYR A 360 15.24 5.68 -22.55
C TYR A 360 15.24 7.18 -22.87
N ASN A 361 14.50 7.99 -22.10
CA ASN A 361 14.30 9.42 -22.38
C ASN A 361 13.98 9.68 -23.87
N ASN A 362 13.02 8.91 -24.38
CA ASN A 362 12.58 8.92 -25.76
C ASN A 362 11.09 8.54 -25.82
N LEU A 363 10.24 9.56 -25.96
CA LEU A 363 8.79 9.38 -26.07
C LEU A 363 8.36 8.56 -27.30
N SER A 364 9.21 8.46 -28.32
CA SER A 364 8.92 7.65 -29.51
C SER A 364 9.47 6.23 -29.42
N TYR A 365 9.99 5.80 -28.25
CA TYR A 365 10.49 4.45 -28.06
C TYR A 365 9.35 3.42 -28.22
N ASN A 366 9.56 2.44 -29.11
CA ASN A 366 8.60 1.37 -29.36
C ASN A 366 8.73 0.25 -28.33
N THR A 367 7.87 0.27 -27.31
CA THR A 367 7.86 -0.73 -26.23
C THR A 367 7.49 -2.14 -26.68
N SER A 368 6.86 -2.30 -27.85
CA SER A 368 6.63 -3.62 -28.45
C SER A 368 7.91 -4.30 -28.92
N SER A 369 9.03 -3.55 -29.03
CA SER A 369 10.34 -4.09 -29.37
C SER A 369 11.20 -4.46 -28.15
N PHE A 370 10.72 -4.25 -26.92
CA PHE A 370 11.45 -4.62 -25.71
C PHE A 370 11.50 -6.15 -25.59
N THR A 371 12.70 -6.72 -25.51
CA THR A 371 12.91 -8.19 -25.59
C THR A 371 13.31 -8.86 -24.28
N PHE A 372 13.35 -8.11 -23.17
CA PHE A 372 13.70 -8.60 -21.83
C PHE A 372 15.11 -9.22 -21.74
N THR A 373 16.01 -8.90 -22.67
CA THR A 373 17.40 -9.40 -22.63
C THR A 373 18.14 -8.85 -21.42
N SER A 374 19.14 -9.58 -20.92
CA SER A 374 19.95 -9.10 -19.78
C SER A 374 20.53 -7.69 -19.99
N SER A 375 20.81 -7.29 -21.24
CA SER A 375 21.30 -5.93 -21.57
C SER A 375 20.23 -4.86 -21.39
N GLU A 376 18.98 -5.12 -21.79
CA GLU A 376 17.87 -4.19 -21.59
C GLU A 376 17.53 -4.04 -20.12
N ILE A 377 17.54 -5.17 -19.38
CA ILE A 377 17.31 -5.18 -17.93
C ILE A 377 18.41 -4.40 -17.20
N SER A 378 19.67 -4.57 -17.57
CA SER A 378 20.75 -3.74 -17.00
C SER A 378 20.56 -2.25 -17.26
N THR A 379 19.92 -1.86 -18.38
CA THR A 379 19.63 -0.45 -18.68
C THR A 379 18.47 0.06 -17.82
N LEU A 380 17.41 -0.74 -17.66
CA LEU A 380 16.30 -0.46 -16.75
C LEU A 380 16.80 -0.26 -15.31
N ASP A 381 17.59 -1.19 -14.79
CA ASP A 381 18.12 -1.14 -13.41
C ASP A 381 18.95 0.11 -13.16
N ALA A 382 19.82 0.45 -14.11
CA ALA A 382 20.70 1.61 -14.00
C ALA A 382 19.94 2.94 -14.04
N ASN A 383 18.91 3.05 -14.91
CA ASN A 383 18.25 4.33 -15.16
C ASN A 383 16.99 4.54 -14.29
N ALA A 384 16.26 3.47 -14.00
CA ALA A 384 15.04 3.50 -13.18
C ALA A 384 15.25 2.82 -11.83
N GLY A 385 15.67 1.54 -11.82
CA GLY A 385 15.69 0.73 -10.58
C GLY A 385 16.47 1.38 -9.44
N ALA A 386 17.64 1.95 -9.72
CA ALA A 386 18.46 2.68 -8.75
C ALA A 386 17.76 3.87 -8.06
N LYS A 387 16.62 4.35 -8.60
CA LYS A 387 15.89 5.53 -8.13
C LYS A 387 14.49 5.22 -7.58
N ILE A 388 13.87 4.11 -7.99
CA ILE A 388 12.47 3.81 -7.66
C ILE A 388 12.27 2.44 -7.02
N ASP A 389 13.32 1.63 -6.88
CA ASP A 389 13.26 0.35 -6.16
C ASP A 389 13.79 0.50 -4.73
N ALA A 390 13.19 -0.24 -3.81
CA ALA A 390 13.55 -0.33 -2.39
C ALA A 390 13.53 -1.81 -1.95
N ILE A 391 14.43 -2.59 -2.54
CA ILE A 391 14.49 -4.06 -2.39
C ILE A 391 15.69 -4.53 -1.55
N SER A 392 16.40 -3.64 -0.86
CA SER A 392 17.56 -4.05 -0.06
C SER A 392 17.19 -5.14 0.94
N THR A 393 18.03 -6.16 1.04
CA THR A 393 17.93 -7.19 2.09
C THR A 393 18.54 -6.72 3.41
N ASN A 394 19.44 -5.74 3.35
CA ASN A 394 20.04 -5.14 4.54
C ASN A 394 19.09 -4.12 5.15
N LEU A 395 18.35 -4.56 6.17
CA LEU A 395 17.48 -3.73 7.02
C LEU A 395 18.04 -3.58 8.45
N THR A 396 19.35 -3.79 8.62
CA THR A 396 20.01 -3.83 9.94
C THR A 396 19.76 -2.56 10.75
N ALA A 397 19.87 -1.38 10.13
CA ALA A 397 19.65 -0.11 10.83
C ALA A 397 18.23 0.04 11.36
N PHE A 398 17.22 -0.37 10.58
CA PHE A 398 15.82 -0.35 10.99
C PHE A 398 15.53 -1.36 12.11
N ARG A 399 16.06 -2.58 11.98
CA ARG A 399 15.94 -3.63 13.01
C ARG A 399 16.60 -3.20 14.32
N ASP A 400 17.87 -2.82 14.27
CA ASP A 400 18.71 -2.62 15.47
C ASP A 400 18.23 -1.42 16.31
N ARG A 401 17.54 -0.45 15.70
CA ARG A 401 16.90 0.65 16.43
C ARG A 401 15.51 0.29 17.01
N GLY A 402 15.01 -0.91 16.72
CA GLY A 402 13.74 -1.44 17.23
C GLY A 402 12.52 -1.23 16.32
N GLY A 403 12.71 -0.85 15.06
CA GLY A 403 11.60 -0.61 14.12
C GLY A 403 10.83 -1.89 13.79
N LYS A 404 9.51 -1.78 13.57
CA LYS A 404 8.62 -2.89 13.23
C LYS A 404 8.01 -2.72 11.84
N LEU A 405 8.16 -3.70 10.96
CA LEU A 405 7.65 -3.72 9.60
C LEU A 405 6.56 -4.80 9.48
N LEU A 406 5.32 -4.36 9.27
CA LEU A 406 4.18 -5.23 9.02
C LEU A 406 3.79 -5.10 7.54
N VAL A 407 3.92 -6.18 6.80
CA VAL A 407 3.58 -6.25 5.37
C VAL A 407 2.32 -7.08 5.21
N TYR A 408 1.45 -6.69 4.29
CA TYR A 408 0.33 -7.54 3.89
C TYR A 408 0.16 -7.58 2.38
N GLN A 409 -0.36 -8.68 1.84
CA GLN A 409 -0.55 -8.85 0.39
C GLN A 409 -1.80 -9.71 0.13
N GLY A 410 -2.66 -9.22 -0.76
CA GLY A 410 -3.83 -9.98 -1.22
C GLY A 410 -3.45 -11.07 -2.21
N TRP A 411 -3.97 -12.29 -2.02
CA TRP A 411 -3.76 -13.41 -2.96
C TRP A 411 -4.46 -13.22 -4.30
N ALA A 412 -5.50 -12.38 -4.36
CA ALA A 412 -6.23 -12.03 -5.57
C ALA A 412 -5.83 -10.65 -6.13
N ASP A 413 -4.72 -10.06 -5.68
CA ASP A 413 -4.24 -8.75 -6.15
C ASP A 413 -3.92 -8.79 -7.66
N PRO A 414 -4.59 -8.00 -8.53
CA PRO A 414 -4.31 -8.02 -9.96
C PRO A 414 -3.21 -7.08 -10.40
N PHE A 415 -2.55 -6.36 -9.49
CA PHE A 415 -1.44 -5.46 -9.79
C PHE A 415 -0.13 -6.11 -9.39
N ASN A 416 0.01 -6.54 -8.13
CA ASN A 416 1.31 -7.02 -7.65
C ASN A 416 1.32 -8.54 -7.59
N ALA A 417 2.42 -9.14 -8.05
CA ALA A 417 2.60 -10.57 -7.94
C ALA A 417 2.68 -10.97 -6.47
N GLN A 418 1.77 -11.83 -6.04
CA GLN A 418 1.45 -12.01 -4.62
C GLN A 418 2.57 -12.70 -3.86
N THR A 419 3.43 -13.44 -4.55
CA THR A 419 4.59 -14.11 -3.96
C THR A 419 5.80 -13.18 -3.80
N TRP A 420 5.80 -11.96 -4.36
CA TRP A 420 6.95 -11.06 -4.25
C TRP A 420 7.29 -10.71 -2.79
N PRO A 421 6.36 -10.29 -1.93
CA PRO A 421 6.67 -10.03 -0.52
C PRO A 421 7.22 -11.24 0.22
N LEU A 422 6.78 -12.45 -0.14
CA LEU A 422 7.28 -13.70 0.42
C LEU A 422 8.73 -13.97 0.00
N GLN A 423 9.05 -13.76 -1.28
CA GLN A 423 10.43 -13.90 -1.77
C GLN A 423 11.37 -12.90 -1.11
N HIS A 424 10.96 -11.63 -1.00
CA HIS A 424 11.78 -10.61 -0.34
C HIS A 424 11.96 -10.89 1.15
N TYR A 425 10.95 -11.42 1.83
CA TYR A 425 11.05 -11.87 3.22
C TYR A 425 12.12 -12.97 3.38
N GLU A 426 12.14 -13.97 2.49
CA GLU A 426 13.15 -15.04 2.50
C GLU A 426 14.56 -14.52 2.15
N ASP A 427 14.67 -13.55 1.25
CA ASP A 427 15.94 -12.90 0.90
C ASP A 427 16.52 -12.10 2.09
N VAL A 428 15.67 -11.39 2.85
CA VAL A 428 16.06 -10.71 4.09
C VAL A 428 16.43 -11.72 5.17
N THR A 429 15.66 -12.80 5.31
CA THR A 429 15.97 -13.91 6.24
C THR A 429 17.35 -14.50 5.94
N SER A 430 17.65 -14.71 4.66
CA SER A 430 18.96 -15.20 4.19
C SER A 430 20.10 -14.21 4.45
N PHE A 431 19.84 -12.90 4.34
CA PHE A 431 20.82 -11.86 4.71
C PHE A 431 21.17 -11.90 6.20
N PHE A 432 20.22 -12.24 7.06
CA PHE A 432 20.43 -12.44 8.49
C PHE A 432 20.77 -13.89 8.86
N ASP A 433 21.56 -14.56 8.01
CA ASP A 433 22.08 -15.93 8.21
C ASP A 433 21.00 -17.00 8.46
N GLY A 434 19.78 -16.77 7.98
CA GLY A 434 18.63 -17.66 8.20
C GLY A 434 18.02 -17.57 9.60
N SER A 435 18.37 -16.54 10.39
CA SER A 435 17.75 -16.30 11.69
C SER A 435 16.30 -15.84 11.56
N ASP A 436 15.49 -16.12 12.59
CA ASP A 436 14.12 -15.63 12.67
C ASP A 436 14.10 -14.09 12.69
N ILE A 437 13.58 -13.48 11.62
CA ILE A 437 13.42 -12.03 11.48
C ILE A 437 12.03 -11.52 11.88
N SER A 438 11.15 -12.43 12.33
CA SER A 438 9.77 -12.10 12.70
C SER A 438 9.68 -11.16 13.90
N ASP A 439 10.78 -10.94 14.63
CA ASP A 439 10.86 -9.95 15.70
C ASP A 439 10.79 -8.50 15.19
N PHE A 440 11.08 -8.25 13.91
CA PHE A 440 10.97 -6.91 13.30
C PHE A 440 10.28 -6.87 11.93
N TYR A 441 10.16 -7.96 11.18
CA TYR A 441 9.53 -8.01 9.87
C TYR A 441 8.51 -9.16 9.85
N ASN A 442 7.21 -8.88 9.66
CA ASN A 442 6.17 -9.91 9.48
C ASN A 442 5.38 -9.67 8.18
N VAL A 443 4.98 -10.76 7.52
CA VAL A 443 4.13 -10.73 6.31
C VAL A 443 2.80 -11.44 6.60
N PHE A 444 1.69 -10.84 6.19
CA PHE A 444 0.34 -11.40 6.29
C PHE A 444 -0.28 -11.54 4.89
N MET A 445 -0.54 -12.78 4.47
CA MET A 445 -1.23 -13.04 3.21
C MET A 445 -2.74 -13.04 3.40
N ILE A 446 -3.48 -12.47 2.45
CA ILE A 446 -4.93 -12.27 2.55
C ILE A 446 -5.65 -13.15 1.52
N PRO A 447 -6.22 -14.30 1.93
CA PRO A 447 -7.04 -15.15 1.06
C PRO A 447 -8.16 -14.37 0.38
N GLY A 448 -8.19 -14.41 -0.95
CA GLY A 448 -9.15 -13.66 -1.78
C GLY A 448 -9.09 -12.13 -1.67
N GLY A 449 -8.15 -11.58 -0.90
CA GLY A 449 -7.91 -10.14 -0.82
C GLY A 449 -7.38 -9.59 -2.14
N GLY A 450 -7.87 -8.42 -2.55
CA GLY A 450 -7.45 -7.72 -3.76
C GLY A 450 -6.30 -6.75 -3.52
N HIS A 451 -6.08 -5.85 -4.47
CA HIS A 451 -5.09 -4.78 -4.34
C HIS A 451 -5.54 -3.75 -3.30
N CYS A 452 -4.83 -3.68 -2.17
CA CYS A 452 -5.08 -2.74 -1.07
C CYS A 452 -6.44 -2.84 -0.36
N GLY A 453 -7.21 -3.90 -0.59
CA GLY A 453 -8.55 -4.04 -0.02
C GLY A 453 -9.34 -5.16 -0.68
N ALA A 454 -10.64 -4.94 -0.86
CA ALA A 454 -11.54 -5.91 -1.48
C ALA A 454 -11.15 -6.23 -2.93
N ALA A 455 -11.27 -7.49 -3.32
CA ALA A 455 -11.34 -7.89 -4.72
C ALA A 455 -12.81 -7.96 -5.15
N SER A 456 -13.16 -7.39 -6.30
CA SER A 456 -14.56 -7.30 -6.75
C SER A 456 -15.24 -8.65 -6.97
N PHE A 457 -14.46 -9.70 -7.25
CA PHE A 457 -14.96 -11.07 -7.42
C PHE A 457 -14.95 -11.90 -6.13
N TYR A 458 -14.32 -11.39 -5.08
CA TYR A 458 -14.40 -11.96 -3.75
C TYR A 458 -15.12 -10.98 -2.83
N PRO A 459 -16.36 -10.55 -3.17
CA PRO A 459 -17.04 -9.50 -2.41
C PRO A 459 -17.31 -9.92 -0.96
N GLN A 460 -17.29 -11.23 -0.72
CA GLN A 460 -17.50 -11.90 0.54
C GLN A 460 -16.24 -11.94 1.44
N VAL A 461 -15.07 -11.53 0.93
CA VAL A 461 -13.83 -11.45 1.71
C VAL A 461 -13.80 -10.14 2.49
N PRO A 462 -13.57 -10.18 3.82
CA PRO A 462 -13.40 -8.99 4.64
C PRO A 462 -12.30 -8.06 4.11
N ALA A 463 -12.59 -6.75 3.99
CA ALA A 463 -11.69 -5.77 3.38
C ALA A 463 -11.08 -4.76 4.37
N THR A 464 -11.51 -4.79 5.62
CA THR A 464 -10.89 -4.03 6.71
C THR A 464 -9.89 -4.92 7.44
N TYR A 465 -8.61 -4.54 7.38
CA TYR A 465 -7.53 -5.28 8.03
C TYR A 465 -7.12 -4.54 9.31
N HIS A 466 -7.22 -5.20 10.47
CA HIS A 466 -6.90 -4.59 11.77
C HIS A 466 -5.37 -4.55 12.02
N THR A 467 -4.60 -4.10 11.02
CA THR A 467 -3.13 -4.05 11.04
C THR A 467 -2.58 -2.89 11.88
N VAL A 468 -3.26 -1.73 11.90
CA VAL A 468 -2.88 -0.59 12.75
C VAL A 468 -2.87 -0.96 14.24
N PRO A 469 -3.96 -1.49 14.84
CA PRO A 469 -3.92 -1.87 16.24
C PRO A 469 -2.91 -3.00 16.53
N ALA A 470 -2.71 -3.95 15.60
CA ALA A 470 -1.71 -5.00 15.74
C ALA A 470 -0.27 -4.43 15.78
N LEU A 471 0.07 -3.52 14.85
CA LEU A 471 1.37 -2.86 14.83
C LEU A 471 1.61 -2.00 16.08
N MET A 472 0.57 -1.32 16.58
CA MET A 472 0.67 -0.54 17.82
C MET A 472 0.99 -1.44 19.01
N GLN A 473 0.34 -2.59 19.16
CA GLN A 473 0.66 -3.53 20.25
C GLN A 473 2.12 -4.01 20.15
N TRP A 474 2.59 -4.27 18.93
CA TRP A 474 3.96 -4.69 18.69
C TRP A 474 4.99 -3.63 19.06
N VAL A 475 4.79 -2.39 18.63
CA VAL A 475 5.70 -1.26 18.89
C VAL A 475 5.68 -0.85 20.36
N GLU A 476 4.49 -0.75 20.97
CA GLU A 476 4.34 -0.13 22.28
C GLU A 476 4.50 -1.12 23.44
N ARG A 477 4.23 -2.40 23.19
CA ARG A 477 4.22 -3.45 24.23
C ARG A 477 5.13 -4.63 23.93
N GLY A 478 5.74 -4.68 22.74
CA GLY A 478 6.54 -5.83 22.32
C GLY A 478 5.70 -7.07 21.99
N GLU A 479 4.39 -6.91 21.82
CA GLU A 479 3.45 -7.99 21.49
C GLU A 479 3.47 -8.23 19.98
N LYS A 480 4.35 -9.12 19.51
CA LYS A 480 4.47 -9.50 18.08
C LYS A 480 3.12 -10.04 17.58
N PRO A 481 2.59 -9.54 16.45
CA PRO A 481 1.34 -10.06 15.91
C PRO A 481 1.59 -11.43 15.27
N GLU A 482 0.98 -12.47 15.83
CA GLU A 482 0.93 -13.81 15.22
C GLU A 482 -0.30 -13.95 14.33
N GLU A 483 -1.33 -13.14 14.60
CA GLU A 483 -2.60 -13.12 13.89
C GLU A 483 -3.16 -11.70 13.77
N VAL A 484 -3.94 -11.46 12.71
CA VAL A 484 -4.64 -10.19 12.48
C VAL A 484 -6.10 -10.48 12.12
N LEU A 485 -7.02 -9.81 12.80
CA LEU A 485 -8.45 -9.84 12.49
C LEU A 485 -8.72 -9.08 11.18
N THR A 486 -9.65 -9.60 10.37
CA THR A 486 -10.25 -8.87 9.25
C THR A 486 -11.76 -8.84 9.35
N THR A 487 -12.38 -7.73 8.96
CA THR A 487 -13.84 -7.49 9.03
C THR A 487 -14.35 -6.74 7.79
N ASP A 488 -15.67 -6.54 7.74
CA ASP A 488 -16.36 -5.66 6.78
C ASP A 488 -16.12 -6.06 5.31
N PRO A 489 -16.68 -7.20 4.87
CA PRO A 489 -16.69 -7.56 3.46
C PRO A 489 -17.53 -6.57 2.64
N SER A 490 -17.21 -6.46 1.35
CA SER A 490 -17.88 -5.50 0.46
C SER A 490 -19.32 -5.86 0.09
N ASP A 491 -19.71 -7.13 0.26
CA ASP A 491 -21.09 -7.59 0.10
C ASP A 491 -22.02 -7.16 1.25
N GLY A 492 -21.48 -6.54 2.30
CA GLY A 492 -22.21 -6.04 3.46
C GLY A 492 -22.63 -7.11 4.46
N GLN A 493 -22.20 -8.36 4.27
CA GLN A 493 -22.46 -9.42 5.24
C GLN A 493 -21.59 -9.25 6.49
N VAL A 494 -22.04 -9.83 7.61
CA VAL A 494 -21.23 -9.86 8.84
C VAL A 494 -20.33 -11.07 8.79
N ARG A 495 -19.04 -10.83 8.51
CA ARG A 495 -18.03 -11.88 8.43
C ARG A 495 -16.70 -11.38 8.96
N SER A 496 -15.96 -12.29 9.57
CA SER A 496 -14.56 -12.09 9.94
C SER A 496 -13.67 -13.23 9.46
N ARG A 497 -12.40 -12.94 9.22
CA ARG A 497 -11.37 -13.94 8.92
C ARG A 497 -10.12 -13.66 9.76
N LYS A 498 -9.33 -14.70 9.97
CA LYS A 498 -8.02 -14.63 10.63
C LYS A 498 -6.95 -14.58 9.54
N LEU A 499 -6.05 -13.61 9.64
CA LEU A 499 -4.77 -13.65 8.92
C LEU A 499 -3.72 -14.17 9.88
N CYS A 500 -2.80 -14.98 9.37
CA CYS A 500 -1.70 -15.54 10.13
C CYS A 500 -0.38 -14.96 9.63
N ALA A 501 0.58 -14.78 10.54
CA ALA A 501 1.93 -14.39 10.19
C ALA A 501 2.57 -15.50 9.35
N TRP A 502 3.07 -15.16 8.16
CA TRP A 502 3.76 -16.08 7.27
C TRP A 502 4.93 -16.76 8.02
N PRO A 503 5.14 -18.08 7.87
CA PRO A 503 4.52 -18.99 6.91
C PRO A 503 3.22 -19.68 7.35
N MET A 504 2.67 -19.33 8.53
CA MET A 504 1.44 -19.94 9.01
C MET A 504 0.23 -19.48 8.20
N MET A 505 -0.80 -20.31 8.19
CA MET A 505 -2.06 -20.07 7.48
C MET A 505 -3.25 -20.30 8.41
N ALA A 506 -4.36 -19.63 8.12
CA ALA A 506 -5.59 -19.81 8.87
C ALA A 506 -6.24 -21.15 8.48
N MET A 507 -6.19 -22.12 9.38
CA MET A 507 -6.79 -23.43 9.22
C MET A 507 -8.11 -23.50 9.98
N TYR A 508 -9.19 -23.91 9.30
CA TYR A 508 -10.48 -24.08 9.95
C TYR A 508 -10.44 -25.29 10.90
N VAL A 509 -10.95 -25.09 12.11
CA VAL A 509 -11.03 -26.15 13.14
C VAL A 509 -12.47 -26.59 13.35
N GLN A 510 -13.33 -25.66 13.76
CA GLN A 510 -14.74 -25.92 14.07
C GLN A 510 -15.51 -24.60 14.22
N GLY A 511 -16.83 -24.66 14.13
CA GLY A 511 -17.69 -23.49 14.38
C GLY A 511 -18.17 -22.84 13.09
N ASP A 512 -18.54 -21.56 13.18
CA ASP A 512 -19.02 -20.78 12.05
C ASP A 512 -17.84 -20.41 11.14
N VAL A 513 -17.89 -20.82 9.87
CA VAL A 513 -16.86 -20.46 8.88
C VAL A 513 -16.79 -18.94 8.69
N ASP A 514 -17.80 -18.17 9.08
CA ASP A 514 -17.83 -16.71 9.00
C ASP A 514 -17.27 -15.99 10.24
N ASP A 515 -16.75 -16.74 11.23
CA ASP A 515 -16.10 -16.23 12.44
C ASP A 515 -14.60 -16.55 12.45
N TRP A 516 -13.76 -15.52 12.62
CA TRP A 516 -12.30 -15.69 12.69
C TRP A 516 -11.83 -16.58 13.85
N THR A 517 -12.63 -16.75 14.91
CA THR A 517 -12.32 -17.63 16.05
C THR A 517 -12.47 -19.11 15.73
N SER A 518 -13.09 -19.44 14.60
CA SER A 518 -13.20 -20.82 14.08
C SER A 518 -11.91 -21.34 13.43
N TYR A 519 -10.89 -20.48 13.35
CA TYR A 519 -9.61 -20.76 12.69
C TYR A 519 -8.46 -20.71 13.70
N VAL A 520 -7.37 -21.40 13.38
CA VAL A 520 -6.08 -21.32 14.08
C VAL A 520 -4.96 -21.07 13.08
N CYS A 521 -3.84 -20.51 13.51
CA CYS A 521 -2.65 -20.38 12.68
C CYS A 521 -1.80 -21.64 12.79
N GLU A 522 -1.63 -22.35 11.67
CA GLU A 522 -0.84 -23.59 11.54
C GLU A 522 0.09 -23.57 10.31
#